data_AF-A0A2N0MB78-F1
#
_entry.id   AF-A0A2N0MB78-F1
#
_cell.length_a   1.000
_cell.length_b   1.000
_cell.length_c   1.000
_cell.angle_alpha   90.00
_cell.angle_beta   90.00
_cell.angle_gamma   90.00
#
_symmetry.space_group_name_H-M   'P 1'
#
loop_
_entity.id
_entity.type
_entity.pdbx_description
1 polymer ?
#
loop_
_entity_poly.entity_id
_entity_poly.type
_entity_poly.pdbx_seq_one_letter_code
_entity_poly.pdbx_strand_id
1 'polypeptide(L)'
;MILLVLALVGCSEVAPTSTPIPTPSPTNTPQPSPAPVAALSEGSMPMPDAGKLARLSHLLSTVPAQYTRALHLDLAALVKNPDVQEAIKLDKLGVMGALPPGATDLLQGLVVASEEDDEGLIVIMDGTLDVESLFQVAEAFGISLGGPSAEPYRDHQIWDIDLLGLKLAMGGVDGTTSVSASGATPGGGSAVDLVKGALDSFDGLRPQLVEDANVGRLISRVPSGIVTALFMSCTDLEDVSVISGLEGCAGAAVSVEVLTLETLAVNIVAGFGIEGEASTAAALIEQAGITLGSMTPQEMAANADGPLLTVRLLIDTADAAQAIEALIGSR
;
A
#
# COMPACT_ATOMS: atom_id res chain seq x y z
N MET A 1 63.01 27.67 -28.87
CA MET A 1 64.06 27.52 -27.83
C MET A 1 64.29 26.03 -27.63
N ILE A 2 65.25 25.37 -28.29
CA ILE A 2 66.71 25.36 -28.01
C ILE A 2 66.96 24.85 -26.59
N LEU A 3 67.12 23.53 -26.45
CA LEU A 3 68.38 22.75 -26.26
C LEU A 3 68.64 22.50 -24.76
N LEU A 4 68.91 21.26 -24.37
CA LEU A 4 70.29 20.79 -24.15
C LEU A 4 70.32 19.30 -23.75
N VAL A 5 71.17 18.54 -24.44
CA VAL A 5 71.62 17.17 -24.13
C VAL A 5 72.83 17.26 -23.21
N LEU A 6 72.98 16.38 -22.20
CA LEU A 6 74.30 15.88 -21.78
C LEU A 6 74.19 14.59 -20.96
N ALA A 7 74.85 13.56 -21.45
CA ALA A 7 75.11 12.27 -20.80
C ALA A 7 76.34 12.37 -19.88
N LEU A 8 76.41 11.52 -18.85
CA LEU A 8 77.67 11.07 -18.25
C LEU A 8 77.54 9.67 -17.65
N VAL A 9 78.59 8.90 -17.93
CA VAL A 9 78.88 7.50 -17.67
C VAL A 9 79.21 7.26 -16.19
N GLY A 10 78.94 6.05 -15.67
CA GLY A 10 79.50 5.58 -14.41
C GLY A 10 79.23 4.10 -14.16
N CYS A 11 80.31 3.33 -14.03
CA CYS A 11 80.39 1.87 -14.03
C CYS A 11 79.71 1.16 -12.84
N SER A 12 79.45 -0.13 -13.09
CA SER A 12 78.97 -1.19 -12.22
C SER A 12 79.61 -1.27 -10.84
N GLU A 13 78.79 -1.54 -9.83
CA GLU A 13 79.17 -2.42 -8.73
C GLU A 13 77.94 -3.28 -8.34
N VAL A 14 78.13 -4.60 -8.37
CA VAL A 14 77.10 -5.60 -8.07
C VAL A 14 76.97 -5.70 -6.55
N ALA A 15 75.83 -5.28 -6.00
CA ALA A 15 75.43 -5.56 -4.62
C ALA A 15 74.38 -6.68 -4.61
N PRO A 16 74.38 -7.57 -3.60
CA PRO A 16 73.68 -8.85 -3.65
C PRO A 16 72.16 -8.66 -3.73
N THR A 17 71.54 -9.48 -4.58
CA THR A 17 70.10 -9.64 -4.74
C THR A 17 69.44 -9.85 -3.37
N SER A 18 68.70 -8.86 -2.88
CA SER A 18 67.74 -9.08 -1.80
C SER A 18 66.58 -9.91 -2.34
N THR A 19 66.35 -11.06 -1.74
CA THR A 19 65.17 -11.90 -1.95
C THR A 19 63.90 -11.04 -1.84
N PRO A 20 62.95 -11.10 -2.79
CA PRO A 20 61.69 -10.39 -2.64
C PRO A 20 60.95 -10.97 -1.44
N ILE A 21 60.59 -10.11 -0.48
CA ILE A 21 59.66 -10.44 0.59
C ILE A 21 58.31 -10.71 -0.10
N PRO A 22 57.65 -11.85 0.13
CA PRO A 22 56.33 -12.10 -0.45
C PRO A 22 55.34 -11.07 0.09
N THR A 23 54.77 -10.28 -0.81
CA THR A 23 53.60 -9.44 -0.53
C THR A 23 52.48 -10.34 -0.01
N PRO A 24 51.83 -10.02 1.12
CA PRO A 24 50.68 -10.80 1.57
C PRO A 24 49.61 -10.78 0.47
N SER A 25 49.22 -11.97 0.01
CA SER A 25 48.07 -12.14 -0.87
C SER A 25 46.84 -11.52 -0.19
N PRO A 26 45.97 -10.79 -0.89
CA PRO A 26 44.74 -10.30 -0.29
C PRO A 26 43.99 -11.49 0.28
N THR A 27 43.77 -11.48 1.60
CA THR A 27 42.88 -12.42 2.24
C THR A 27 41.50 -12.17 1.66
N ASN A 28 40.95 -13.14 0.92
CA ASN A 28 39.57 -13.12 0.50
C ASN A 28 38.71 -13.03 1.75
N THR A 29 38.25 -11.84 2.10
CA THR A 29 37.17 -11.67 3.05
C THR A 29 35.99 -12.46 2.47
N PRO A 30 35.39 -13.42 3.20
CA PRO A 30 34.19 -14.07 2.71
C PRO A 30 33.18 -12.97 2.43
N GLN A 31 32.80 -12.81 1.16
CA GLN A 31 31.63 -12.02 0.81
C GLN A 31 30.47 -12.64 1.61
N PRO A 32 29.69 -11.87 2.38
CA PRO A 32 28.52 -12.42 3.04
C PRO A 32 27.68 -13.08 1.94
N SER A 33 27.55 -14.40 2.02
CA SER A 33 26.56 -15.10 1.21
C SER A 33 25.23 -14.47 1.59
N PRO A 34 24.40 -14.03 0.62
CA PRO A 34 23.02 -13.73 0.90
C PRO A 34 22.47 -14.89 1.71
N ALA A 35 21.80 -14.60 2.83
CA ALA A 35 21.04 -15.62 3.51
C ALA A 35 20.12 -16.25 2.46
N PRO A 36 20.01 -17.59 2.38
CA PRO A 36 19.05 -18.19 1.48
C PRO A 36 17.69 -17.58 1.79
N VAL A 37 17.11 -16.86 0.83
CA VAL A 37 15.70 -16.50 0.86
C VAL A 37 14.98 -17.81 1.13
N ALA A 38 14.17 -17.85 2.17
CA ALA A 38 13.41 -19.04 2.48
C ALA A 38 12.55 -19.33 1.25
N ALA A 39 12.92 -20.34 0.47
CA ALA A 39 12.10 -20.84 -0.63
C ALA A 39 10.68 -21.00 -0.09
N LEU A 40 9.66 -20.60 -0.85
CA LEU A 40 8.24 -20.75 -0.48
C LEU A 40 7.92 -22.21 -0.12
N SER A 41 8.22 -22.60 1.11
CA SER A 41 8.22 -23.98 1.57
C SER A 41 6.83 -24.25 2.14
N GLU A 42 6.11 -25.16 1.48
CA GLU A 42 4.75 -25.62 1.79
C GLU A 42 3.60 -24.61 1.59
N GLY A 43 3.78 -23.59 0.74
CA GLY A 43 2.68 -22.90 0.02
C GLY A 43 1.60 -22.19 0.85
N SER A 44 1.60 -22.29 2.18
CA SER A 44 0.55 -21.76 3.04
C SER A 44 0.81 -20.29 3.35
N MET A 45 -0.15 -19.42 3.03
CA MET A 45 -0.07 -18.02 3.40
C MET A 45 -0.10 -17.85 4.92
N PRO A 46 0.70 -16.93 5.48
CA PRO A 46 0.66 -16.63 6.90
C PRO A 46 -0.74 -16.14 7.28
N MET A 47 -1.21 -16.53 8.45
CA MET A 47 -2.49 -16.02 8.95
C MET A 47 -2.38 -14.51 9.23
N PRO A 48 -3.46 -13.73 8.99
CA PRO A 48 -3.49 -12.33 9.40
C PRO A 48 -3.28 -12.18 10.90
N ASP A 49 -2.57 -11.12 11.29
CA ASP A 49 -2.46 -10.73 12.69
C ASP A 49 -3.84 -10.28 13.19
N ALA A 50 -4.30 -10.85 14.31
CA ALA A 50 -5.65 -10.61 14.81
C ALA A 50 -5.89 -9.14 15.20
N GLY A 51 -4.87 -8.44 15.70
CA GLY A 51 -4.95 -7.03 16.06
C GLY A 51 -5.06 -6.13 14.82
N LYS A 52 -4.18 -6.35 13.83
CA LYS A 52 -4.23 -5.64 12.54
C LYS A 52 -5.51 -5.93 11.77
N LEU A 53 -6.00 -7.16 11.82
CA LEU A 53 -7.27 -7.56 11.22
C LEU A 53 -8.45 -6.81 11.85
N ALA A 54 -8.55 -6.81 13.18
CA ALA A 54 -9.61 -6.09 13.89
C ALA A 54 -9.60 -4.59 13.55
N ARG A 55 -8.40 -4.00 13.46
CA ARG A 55 -8.21 -2.61 13.06
C ARG A 55 -8.66 -2.35 11.62
N LEU A 56 -8.25 -3.19 10.67
CA LEU A 56 -8.66 -3.08 9.27
C LEU A 56 -10.19 -3.20 9.13
N SER A 57 -10.80 -4.18 9.79
CA SER A 57 -12.27 -4.35 9.80
C SER A 57 -12.98 -3.15 10.40
N HIS A 58 -12.42 -2.55 11.46
CA HIS A 58 -12.96 -1.32 12.05
C HIS A 58 -12.94 -0.16 11.06
N LEU A 59 -11.82 0.10 10.39
CA LEU A 59 -11.74 1.16 9.39
C LEU A 59 -12.70 0.92 8.22
N LEU A 60 -12.78 -0.32 7.73
CA LEU A 60 -13.66 -0.68 6.62
C LEU A 60 -15.16 -0.67 6.98
N SER A 61 -15.53 -0.71 8.27
CA SER A 61 -16.92 -0.52 8.71
C SER A 61 -17.46 0.88 8.40
N THR A 62 -16.57 1.86 8.21
CA THR A 62 -16.92 3.23 7.81
C THR A 62 -17.08 3.33 6.29
N VAL A 63 -16.69 2.32 5.52
CA VAL A 63 -16.81 2.32 4.05
C VAL A 63 -18.21 1.86 3.65
N PRO A 64 -18.98 2.67 2.91
CA PRO A 64 -20.28 2.24 2.40
C PRO A 64 -20.17 1.10 1.40
N ALA A 65 -21.16 0.20 1.37
CA ALA A 65 -21.10 -1.00 0.53
C ALA A 65 -21.08 -0.74 -0.98
N GLN A 66 -21.47 0.45 -1.46
CA GLN A 66 -21.39 0.78 -2.89
C GLN A 66 -19.97 1.06 -3.40
N TYR A 67 -18.99 1.19 -2.49
CA TYR A 67 -17.60 1.39 -2.86
C TYR A 67 -17.01 0.09 -3.39
N THR A 68 -16.34 0.16 -4.52
CA THR A 68 -15.84 -1.02 -5.24
C THR A 68 -14.36 -1.29 -4.96
N ARG A 69 -13.64 -0.31 -4.41
CA ARG A 69 -12.22 -0.43 -4.06
C ARG A 69 -11.93 0.18 -2.69
N ALA A 70 -11.02 -0.45 -1.94
CA ALA A 70 -10.49 0.10 -0.70
C ALA A 70 -9.01 -0.23 -0.53
N LEU A 71 -8.18 0.78 -0.27
CA LEU A 71 -6.74 0.66 -0.07
C LEU A 71 -6.36 1.12 1.34
N HIS A 72 -5.94 0.20 2.18
CA HIS A 72 -5.37 0.47 3.48
C HIS A 72 -3.85 0.66 3.40
N LEU A 73 -3.34 1.70 4.06
CA LEU A 73 -1.92 2.01 4.22
C LEU A 73 -1.57 2.04 5.72
N ASP A 74 -0.64 1.19 6.16
CA ASP A 74 -0.06 1.22 7.52
C ASP A 74 1.06 2.26 7.55
N LEU A 75 0.70 3.54 7.76
CA LEU A 75 1.63 4.66 7.75
C LEU A 75 2.74 4.50 8.81
N ALA A 76 2.40 3.96 9.98
CA ALA A 76 3.37 3.68 11.04
C ALA A 76 4.42 2.64 10.64
N ALA A 77 4.05 1.65 9.82
CA ALA A 77 4.98 0.70 9.24
C ALA A 77 5.75 1.26 8.03
N LEU A 78 5.12 2.11 7.22
CA LEU A 78 5.77 2.74 6.06
C LEU A 78 6.92 3.67 6.46
N VAL A 79 6.77 4.44 7.54
CA VAL A 79 7.85 5.28 8.08
C VAL A 79 9.13 4.48 8.41
N LYS A 80 8.97 3.18 8.70
CA LYS A 80 10.11 2.27 8.99
C LYS A 80 10.72 1.64 7.73
N ASN A 81 10.11 1.84 6.56
CA ASN A 81 10.48 1.24 5.28
C ASN A 81 10.50 2.32 4.18
N PRO A 82 11.54 3.18 4.15
CA PRO A 82 11.58 4.36 3.29
C PRO A 82 11.49 4.02 1.79
N ASP A 83 12.07 2.91 1.35
CA ASP A 83 12.01 2.47 -0.04
C ASP A 83 10.56 2.20 -0.49
N VAL A 84 9.74 1.64 0.41
CA VAL A 84 8.32 1.41 0.13
C VAL A 84 7.47 2.67 0.35
N GLN A 85 7.89 3.55 1.25
CA GLN A 85 7.25 4.85 1.43
C GLN A 85 7.42 5.71 0.16
N GLU A 86 8.60 5.73 -0.46
CA GLU A 86 8.86 6.48 -1.70
C GLU A 86 8.03 5.96 -2.88
N ALA A 87 7.74 4.66 -2.88
CA ALA A 87 6.84 4.03 -3.84
C ALA A 87 5.39 4.52 -3.73
N ILE A 88 4.91 4.86 -2.53
CA ILE A 88 3.53 5.29 -2.30
C ILE A 88 3.41 6.79 -2.53
N LYS A 89 2.98 7.15 -3.74
CA LYS A 89 2.66 8.54 -4.08
C LYS A 89 1.20 8.83 -3.71
N LEU A 90 0.97 9.43 -2.55
CA LEU A 90 -0.37 9.85 -2.11
C LEU A 90 -1.07 10.74 -3.15
N ASP A 91 -0.31 11.49 -3.94
CA ASP A 91 -0.79 12.29 -5.06
C ASP A 91 -1.53 11.43 -6.11
N LYS A 92 -0.99 10.24 -6.43
CA LYS A 92 -1.59 9.27 -7.35
C LYS A 92 -2.85 8.62 -6.77
N LEU A 93 -2.98 8.59 -5.45
CA LEU A 93 -4.16 8.11 -4.75
C LEU A 93 -5.29 9.15 -4.69
N GLY A 94 -5.11 10.33 -5.29
CA GLY A 94 -6.11 11.40 -5.26
C GLY A 94 -6.43 11.91 -3.84
N VAL A 95 -5.69 11.48 -2.82
CA VAL A 95 -6.03 11.77 -1.42
C VAL A 95 -5.53 13.13 -0.96
N MET A 96 -4.69 13.81 -1.73
CA MET A 96 -4.16 15.13 -1.36
C MET A 96 -5.26 16.17 -1.17
N GLY A 97 -6.37 16.06 -1.90
CA GLY A 97 -7.54 16.93 -1.71
C GLY A 97 -8.41 16.53 -0.51
N ALA A 98 -8.33 15.27 -0.06
CA ALA A 98 -9.12 14.72 1.03
C ALA A 98 -8.38 14.74 2.38
N LEU A 99 -7.04 14.85 2.38
CA LEU A 99 -6.24 14.92 3.60
C LEU A 99 -6.10 16.35 4.12
N PRO A 100 -6.25 16.58 5.43
CA PRO A 100 -5.93 17.86 6.02
C PRO A 100 -4.42 18.17 5.90
N PRO A 101 -4.02 19.42 5.65
CA PRO A 101 -2.61 19.80 5.61
C PRO A 101 -1.89 19.42 6.93
N GLY A 102 -0.76 18.71 6.82
CA GLY A 102 0.06 18.31 7.97
C GLY A 102 -0.49 17.15 8.80
N ALA A 103 -1.60 16.52 8.41
CA ALA A 103 -2.16 15.39 9.14
C ALA A 103 -1.33 14.10 9.02
N THR A 104 -0.56 13.93 7.95
CA THR A 104 0.15 12.66 7.64
C THR A 104 1.05 12.16 8.75
N ASP A 105 1.69 13.07 9.50
CA ASP A 105 2.62 12.71 10.59
C ASP A 105 1.89 12.29 11.88
N LEU A 106 0.59 12.59 11.99
CA LEU A 106 -0.26 12.26 13.14
C LEU A 106 -1.02 10.95 12.92
N LEU A 107 -1.09 10.47 11.68
CA LEU A 107 -1.84 9.29 11.30
C LEU A 107 -1.00 8.03 11.46
N GLN A 108 -1.64 7.01 12.01
CA GLN A 108 -1.05 5.68 12.12
C GLN A 108 -1.39 4.81 10.91
N GLY A 109 -2.54 5.08 10.26
CA GLY A 109 -2.99 4.39 9.08
C GLY A 109 -4.03 5.20 8.31
N LEU A 110 -4.29 4.75 7.09
CA LEU A 110 -5.26 5.36 6.17
C LEU A 110 -6.02 4.27 5.44
N VAL A 111 -7.31 4.45 5.19
CA VAL A 111 -8.04 3.74 4.14
C VAL A 111 -8.52 4.74 3.10
N VAL A 112 -8.22 4.47 1.84
CA VAL A 112 -8.72 5.20 0.68
C VAL A 112 -9.74 4.33 0.01
N ALA A 113 -11.00 4.76 -0.03
CA ALA A 113 -12.05 4.02 -0.71
C ALA A 113 -12.61 4.84 -1.86
N SER A 114 -12.85 4.18 -3.00
CA SER A 114 -13.50 4.80 -4.16
C SER A 114 -14.70 4.00 -4.67
N GLU A 115 -15.67 4.72 -5.23
CA GLU A 115 -16.75 4.17 -6.04
C GLU A 115 -16.25 3.84 -7.47
N GLU A 116 -17.05 3.11 -8.25
CA GLU A 116 -16.78 2.89 -9.67
C GLU A 116 -16.72 4.23 -10.41
N ASP A 117 -15.86 4.34 -11.43
CA ASP A 117 -15.60 5.57 -12.19
C ASP A 117 -15.13 6.80 -11.36
N ASP A 118 -14.65 6.58 -10.13
CA ASP A 118 -14.14 7.61 -9.21
C ASP A 118 -15.14 8.74 -8.89
N GLU A 119 -16.46 8.46 -8.98
CA GLU A 119 -17.51 9.44 -8.68
C GLU A 119 -17.62 9.80 -7.19
N GLY A 120 -17.02 8.99 -6.31
CA GLY A 120 -16.88 9.23 -4.87
C GLY A 120 -15.55 8.70 -4.34
N LEU A 121 -14.79 9.57 -3.66
CA LEU A 121 -13.56 9.22 -2.95
C LEU A 121 -13.69 9.63 -1.49
N ILE A 122 -13.54 8.68 -0.58
CA ILE A 122 -13.43 8.94 0.85
C ILE A 122 -12.08 8.45 1.38
N VAL A 123 -11.61 9.14 2.40
CA VAL A 123 -10.38 8.86 3.09
C VAL A 123 -10.68 8.73 4.58
N ILE A 124 -10.51 7.52 5.09
CA ILE A 124 -10.72 7.18 6.50
C ILE A 124 -9.36 7.14 7.17
N MET A 125 -9.22 7.92 8.21
CA MET A 125 -7.99 8.23 8.90
C MET A 125 -7.98 7.54 10.26
N ASP A 126 -6.93 6.77 10.50
CA ASP A 126 -6.70 6.09 11.76
C ASP A 126 -5.71 6.88 12.60
N GLY A 127 -6.22 7.49 13.66
CA GLY A 127 -5.46 8.33 14.57
C GLY A 127 -6.36 9.32 15.30
N THR A 128 -5.87 9.79 16.45
CA THR A 128 -6.53 10.85 17.22
C THR A 128 -6.29 12.20 16.56
N LEU A 129 -6.98 12.45 15.45
CA LEU A 129 -7.00 13.77 14.81
C LEU A 129 -7.97 14.67 15.57
N ASP A 130 -7.43 15.60 16.35
CA ASP A 130 -8.19 16.71 16.89
C ASP A 130 -8.34 17.78 15.78
N VAL A 131 -9.42 17.63 15.01
CA VAL A 131 -9.73 18.51 13.87
C VAL A 131 -9.90 19.96 14.34
N GLU A 132 -10.49 20.17 15.51
CA GLU A 132 -10.70 21.50 16.08
C GLU A 132 -9.37 22.17 16.45
N SER A 133 -8.47 21.43 17.10
CA SER A 133 -7.10 21.89 17.36
C SER A 133 -6.32 22.17 16.07
N LEU A 134 -6.54 21.38 15.00
CA LEU A 134 -5.90 21.63 13.70
C LEU A 134 -6.33 22.97 13.11
N PHE A 135 -7.62 23.31 13.19
CA PHE A 135 -8.12 24.64 12.79
C PHE A 135 -7.51 25.76 13.62
N GLN A 136 -7.43 25.62 14.94
CA GLN A 136 -6.83 26.62 15.82
C GLN A 136 -5.36 26.91 15.47
N VAL A 137 -4.60 25.85 15.15
CA VAL A 137 -3.21 26.00 14.70
C VAL A 137 -3.14 26.73 13.36
N ALA A 138 -3.97 26.36 12.38
CA ALA A 138 -4.00 27.02 11.08
C ALA A 138 -4.37 28.52 11.19
N GLU A 139 -5.36 28.84 12.01
CA GLU A 139 -5.76 30.23 12.30
C GLU A 139 -4.64 31.02 12.97
N ALA A 140 -3.86 30.40 13.87
CA ALA A 140 -2.69 31.03 14.49
C ALA A 140 -1.59 31.40 13.48
N PHE A 141 -1.52 30.70 12.34
CA PHE A 141 -0.65 31.04 11.20
C PHE A 141 -1.31 31.99 10.18
N GLY A 142 -2.51 32.51 10.48
CA GLY A 142 -3.25 33.42 9.59
C GLY A 142 -3.93 32.73 8.41
N ILE A 143 -4.08 31.40 8.46
CA ILE A 143 -4.78 30.62 7.44
C ILE A 143 -6.24 30.45 7.90
N SER A 144 -7.18 31.04 7.18
CA SER A 144 -8.62 30.87 7.40
C SER A 144 -9.12 29.67 6.59
N LEU A 145 -9.50 28.58 7.25
CA LEU A 145 -9.95 27.34 6.61
C LEU A 145 -11.48 27.27 6.37
N GLY A 146 -12.21 28.39 6.47
CA GLY A 146 -13.64 28.43 6.14
C GLY A 146 -14.60 28.26 7.32
N GLY A 147 -14.09 28.14 8.55
CA GLY A 147 -14.86 28.25 9.80
C GLY A 147 -14.67 27.03 10.71
N PRO A 148 -14.36 27.22 12.00
CA PRO A 148 -14.13 26.11 12.94
C PRO A 148 -15.43 25.48 13.45
N SER A 149 -16.60 26.03 13.11
CA SER A 149 -17.87 25.57 13.68
C SER A 149 -18.28 24.26 13.04
N ALA A 150 -17.93 23.16 13.71
CA ALA A 150 -18.50 21.87 13.44
C ALA A 150 -20.03 21.97 13.36
N GLU A 151 -20.60 21.43 12.28
CA GLU A 151 -22.04 21.22 12.18
C GLU A 151 -22.38 19.89 12.85
N PRO A 152 -23.33 19.87 13.79
CA PRO A 152 -23.79 18.62 14.37
C PRO A 152 -24.52 17.80 13.31
N TYR A 153 -24.13 16.54 13.17
CA TYR A 153 -24.82 15.57 12.34
C TYR A 153 -25.04 14.29 13.15
N ARG A 154 -26.27 14.13 13.66
CA ARG A 154 -26.60 13.06 14.61
C ARG A 154 -25.66 13.12 15.83
N ASP A 155 -24.93 12.04 16.11
CA ASP A 155 -23.96 11.91 17.19
C ASP A 155 -22.53 12.30 16.75
N HIS A 156 -22.36 12.81 15.52
CA HIS A 156 -21.09 13.22 14.95
C HIS A 156 -20.96 14.74 14.78
N GLN A 157 -19.72 15.16 14.58
CA GLN A 157 -19.36 16.51 14.17
C GLN A 157 -18.83 16.46 12.74
N ILE A 158 -19.31 17.37 11.89
CA ILE A 158 -18.87 17.52 10.50
C ILE A 158 -18.29 18.92 10.29
N TRP A 159 -17.16 19.00 9.60
CA TRP A 159 -16.55 20.25 9.17
C TRP A 159 -16.61 20.35 7.65
N ASP A 160 -17.22 21.41 7.13
CA ASP A 160 -17.17 21.77 5.71
C ASP A 160 -16.08 22.84 5.52
N ILE A 161 -15.06 22.50 4.76
CA ILE A 161 -13.78 23.19 4.66
C ILE A 161 -13.63 23.71 3.24
N ASP A 162 -13.43 25.02 3.12
CA ASP A 162 -13.07 25.66 1.86
C ASP A 162 -11.64 26.18 1.96
N LEU A 163 -10.71 25.47 1.32
CA LEU A 163 -9.30 25.82 1.31
C LEU A 163 -8.86 26.15 -0.12
N LEU A 164 -8.70 27.45 -0.40
CA LEU A 164 -8.19 27.92 -1.70
C LEU A 164 -9.01 27.40 -2.90
N GLY A 165 -10.33 27.21 -2.72
CA GLY A 165 -11.23 26.67 -3.75
C GLY A 165 -11.33 25.14 -3.79
N LEU A 166 -10.62 24.43 -2.90
CA LEU A 166 -10.82 23.00 -2.66
C LEU A 166 -11.93 22.82 -1.62
N LYS A 167 -12.98 22.09 -2.00
CA LYS A 167 -14.06 21.68 -1.10
C LYS A 167 -13.69 20.37 -0.44
N LEU A 168 -13.47 20.40 0.86
CA LEU A 168 -13.15 19.26 1.71
C LEU A 168 -14.22 19.16 2.79
N ALA A 169 -14.68 17.96 3.10
CA ALA A 169 -15.48 17.72 4.29
C ALA A 169 -14.76 16.71 5.19
N MET A 170 -14.95 16.84 6.50
CA MET A 170 -14.43 15.91 7.49
C MET A 170 -15.49 15.55 8.52
N GLY A 171 -15.43 14.35 9.08
CA GLY A 171 -16.29 13.90 10.16
C GLY A 171 -15.55 13.03 11.17
N GLY A 172 -15.86 13.20 12.46
CA GLY A 172 -15.34 12.34 13.53
C GLY A 172 -16.20 11.09 13.68
N VAL A 173 -15.59 9.90 13.67
CA VAL A 173 -16.29 8.61 13.75
C VAL A 173 -16.45 8.19 15.21
N ASP A 174 -15.35 7.96 15.94
CA ASP A 174 -15.36 7.40 17.31
C ASP A 174 -14.26 7.94 18.23
N GLY A 175 -13.61 9.05 17.85
CA GLY A 175 -12.50 9.67 18.59
C GLY A 175 -11.11 9.12 18.25
N THR A 176 -11.02 7.97 17.59
CA THR A 176 -9.77 7.41 17.03
C THR A 176 -9.79 7.26 15.52
N THR A 177 -10.98 7.35 14.93
CA THR A 177 -11.20 7.30 13.49
C THR A 177 -11.87 8.60 13.05
N SER A 178 -11.45 9.11 11.90
CA SER A 178 -12.12 10.21 11.20
C SER A 178 -12.27 9.87 9.73
N VAL A 179 -13.23 10.50 9.06
CA VAL A 179 -13.46 10.35 7.63
C VAL A 179 -13.37 11.71 6.97
N SER A 180 -12.92 11.73 5.72
CA SER A 180 -12.80 12.93 4.92
C SER A 180 -13.12 12.64 3.46
N ALA A 181 -13.57 13.66 2.74
CA ALA A 181 -13.88 13.56 1.32
C ALA A 181 -13.62 14.90 0.64
N SER A 182 -13.13 14.87 -0.60
CA SER A 182 -13.03 16.06 -1.43
C SER A 182 -14.13 16.07 -2.48
N GLY A 183 -14.81 17.20 -2.65
CA GLY A 183 -15.85 17.36 -3.66
C GLY A 183 -15.30 18.06 -4.90
N ALA A 184 -15.13 17.35 -6.02
CA ALA A 184 -14.73 17.99 -7.29
C ALA A 184 -14.94 17.17 -8.58
N THR A 185 -15.74 16.09 -8.62
CA THR A 185 -16.08 15.45 -9.89
C THR A 185 -17.43 15.95 -10.42
N PRO A 186 -17.54 16.38 -11.70
CA PRO A 186 -18.82 16.70 -12.30
C PRO A 186 -19.70 15.45 -12.36
N GLY A 187 -20.68 15.33 -11.45
CA GLY A 187 -21.58 14.18 -11.34
C GLY A 187 -21.58 13.49 -9.98
N GLY A 188 -20.50 13.63 -9.20
CA GLY A 188 -20.34 13.03 -7.88
C GLY A 188 -21.13 13.74 -6.76
N GLY A 189 -21.26 13.06 -5.61
CA GLY A 189 -21.85 13.62 -4.39
C GLY A 189 -21.04 14.80 -3.84
N SER A 190 -21.69 15.70 -3.08
CA SER A 190 -20.93 16.74 -2.37
C SER A 190 -20.00 16.10 -1.32
N ALA A 191 -18.87 16.74 -1.01
CA ALA A 191 -17.94 16.26 0.01
C ALA A 191 -18.66 15.93 1.34
N VAL A 192 -19.59 16.81 1.74
CA VAL A 192 -20.40 16.65 2.94
C VAL A 192 -21.33 15.44 2.85
N ASP A 193 -21.94 15.18 1.70
CA ASP A 193 -22.82 14.02 1.51
C ASP A 193 -22.04 12.71 1.54
N LEU A 194 -20.82 12.68 1.00
CA LEU A 194 -19.92 11.52 1.07
C LEU A 194 -19.53 11.21 2.52
N VAL A 195 -19.13 12.23 3.29
CA VAL A 195 -18.83 12.10 4.73
C VAL A 195 -20.05 11.61 5.51
N LYS A 196 -21.23 12.19 5.28
CA LYS A 196 -22.48 11.73 5.92
C LYS A 196 -22.81 10.29 5.56
N GLY A 197 -22.59 9.88 4.31
CA GLY A 197 -22.77 8.50 3.86
C GLY A 197 -21.87 7.52 4.60
N ALA A 198 -20.61 7.87 4.79
CA ALA A 198 -19.64 7.06 5.53
C ALA A 198 -20.00 6.96 7.03
N LEU A 199 -20.44 8.05 7.66
CA LEU A 199 -20.92 8.05 9.04
C LEU A 199 -22.21 7.23 9.20
N ASP A 200 -23.18 7.40 8.31
CA ASP A 200 -24.41 6.59 8.28
C ASP A 200 -24.07 5.08 8.13
N SER A 201 -23.05 4.73 7.34
CA SER A 201 -22.57 3.34 7.23
C SER A 201 -21.98 2.84 8.54
N PHE A 202 -21.08 3.62 9.18
CA PHE A 202 -20.51 3.25 10.49
C PHE A 202 -21.58 3.01 11.56
N ASP A 203 -22.61 3.87 11.60
CA ASP A 203 -23.75 3.76 12.52
C ASP A 203 -24.70 2.59 12.21
N GLY A 204 -24.47 1.86 11.10
CA GLY A 204 -25.33 0.75 10.65
C GLY A 204 -26.67 1.21 10.05
N LEU A 205 -26.78 2.48 9.65
CA LEU A 205 -27.94 3.04 8.96
C LEU A 205 -27.90 2.77 7.45
N ARG A 206 -26.72 2.47 6.91
CA ARG A 206 -26.48 2.01 5.55
C ARG A 206 -25.62 0.74 5.57
N PRO A 207 -25.74 -0.12 4.53
CA PRO A 207 -24.88 -1.28 4.41
C PRO A 207 -23.39 -0.89 4.39
N GLN A 208 -22.57 -1.67 5.08
CA GLN A 208 -21.12 -1.48 5.15
C GLN A 208 -20.40 -2.44 4.21
N LEU A 209 -19.23 -2.05 3.72
CA LEU A 209 -18.42 -2.91 2.85
C LEU A 209 -18.09 -4.26 3.51
N VAL A 210 -17.82 -4.26 4.81
CA VAL A 210 -17.48 -5.47 5.59
C VAL A 210 -18.66 -6.42 5.81
N GLU A 211 -19.91 -6.00 5.55
CA GLU A 211 -21.08 -6.86 5.60
C GLU A 211 -21.20 -7.76 4.36
N ASP A 212 -20.48 -7.45 3.28
CA ASP A 212 -20.38 -8.33 2.14
C ASP A 212 -19.65 -9.63 2.52
N ALA A 213 -20.30 -10.77 2.24
CA ALA A 213 -19.78 -12.07 2.63
C ALA A 213 -18.47 -12.43 1.91
N ASN A 214 -18.27 -11.97 0.68
CA ASN A 214 -17.01 -12.14 -0.03
C ASN A 214 -15.91 -11.32 0.63
N VAL A 215 -16.19 -10.05 0.94
CA VAL A 215 -15.26 -9.15 1.64
C VAL A 215 -14.82 -9.73 2.98
N GLY A 216 -15.76 -10.20 3.79
CA GLY A 216 -15.45 -10.84 5.08
C GLY A 216 -14.52 -12.06 4.94
N ARG A 217 -14.72 -12.88 3.91
CA ARG A 217 -13.82 -14.03 3.62
C ARG A 217 -12.44 -13.57 3.16
N LEU A 218 -12.36 -12.57 2.29
CA LEU A 218 -11.08 -12.05 1.79
C LEU A 218 -10.24 -11.45 2.94
N ILE A 219 -10.84 -10.57 3.75
CA ILE A 219 -10.18 -9.89 4.86
C ILE A 219 -9.73 -10.88 5.94
N SER A 220 -10.53 -11.91 6.23
CA SER A 220 -10.18 -12.94 7.22
C SER A 220 -9.02 -13.85 6.80
N ARG A 221 -8.61 -13.82 5.53
CA ARG A 221 -7.52 -14.67 5.00
C ARG A 221 -6.31 -13.91 4.49
N VAL A 222 -6.46 -12.67 4.05
CA VAL A 222 -5.35 -11.89 3.49
C VAL A 222 -4.30 -11.62 4.59
N PRO A 223 -3.02 -11.96 4.37
CA PRO A 223 -1.96 -11.63 5.32
C PRO A 223 -1.91 -10.15 5.64
N SER A 224 -1.54 -9.80 6.87
CA SER A 224 -1.37 -8.41 7.25
C SER A 224 -0.13 -7.80 6.58
N GLY A 225 -0.34 -6.72 5.81
CA GLY A 225 0.72 -6.00 5.11
C GLY A 225 0.90 -4.56 5.57
N ILE A 226 1.88 -3.88 4.97
CA ILE A 226 2.04 -2.42 5.03
C ILE A 226 1.09 -1.70 4.07
N VAL A 227 0.67 -2.40 3.02
CA VAL A 227 -0.39 -2.01 2.08
C VAL A 227 -1.36 -3.17 2.00
N THR A 228 -2.66 -2.90 2.05
CA THR A 228 -3.71 -3.89 1.78
C THR A 228 -4.75 -3.27 0.85
N ALA A 229 -4.92 -3.80 -0.35
CA ALA A 229 -5.93 -3.40 -1.32
C ALA A 229 -7.07 -4.42 -1.35
N LEU A 230 -8.30 -3.95 -1.51
CA LEU A 230 -9.52 -4.72 -1.67
C LEU A 230 -10.22 -4.28 -2.94
N PHE A 231 -10.59 -5.25 -3.76
CA PHE A 231 -11.28 -5.06 -5.04
C PHE A 231 -12.54 -5.90 -5.04
N MET A 232 -13.68 -5.26 -5.27
CA MET A 232 -14.98 -5.94 -5.33
C MET A 232 -15.19 -6.68 -6.66
N SER A 233 -14.32 -6.44 -7.65
CA SER A 233 -14.22 -7.23 -8.87
C SER A 233 -12.77 -7.57 -9.15
N CYS A 234 -12.48 -8.81 -9.55
CA CYS A 234 -11.13 -9.16 -9.98
C CYS A 234 -10.73 -8.45 -11.28
N THR A 235 -11.70 -7.99 -12.09
CA THR A 235 -11.41 -7.21 -13.29
C THR A 235 -10.64 -5.93 -12.99
N ASP A 236 -10.78 -5.39 -11.77
CA ASP A 236 -10.06 -4.20 -11.31
C ASP A 236 -8.56 -4.44 -11.09
N LEU A 237 -8.11 -5.70 -11.10
CA LEU A 237 -6.70 -6.10 -11.04
C LEU A 237 -6.06 -6.18 -12.43
N GLU A 238 -6.30 -5.20 -13.31
CA GLU A 238 -5.85 -5.22 -14.70
C GLU A 238 -4.34 -5.47 -14.85
N ASP A 239 -3.54 -4.89 -13.95
CA ASP A 239 -2.09 -5.02 -13.92
C ASP A 239 -1.59 -6.35 -13.32
N VAL A 240 -2.47 -7.19 -12.75
CA VAL A 240 -2.12 -8.54 -12.28
C VAL A 240 -2.57 -9.54 -13.33
N SER A 241 -1.70 -9.73 -14.32
CA SER A 241 -2.02 -10.56 -15.48
C SER A 241 -2.32 -11.99 -15.02
N VAL A 242 -3.39 -12.57 -15.58
CA VAL A 242 -4.08 -13.81 -15.18
C VAL A 242 -5.23 -13.60 -14.19
N ILE A 243 -5.06 -12.91 -13.06
CA ILE A 243 -6.13 -12.84 -12.04
C ILE A 243 -7.36 -12.07 -12.53
N SER A 244 -7.15 -10.97 -13.24
CA SER A 244 -8.24 -10.17 -13.84
C SER A 244 -9.06 -10.91 -14.89
N GLY A 245 -8.51 -11.97 -15.47
CA GLY A 245 -9.18 -12.81 -16.46
C GLY A 245 -9.77 -14.11 -15.91
N LEU A 246 -9.71 -14.35 -14.59
CA LEU A 246 -10.24 -15.58 -14.00
C LEU A 246 -11.77 -15.55 -13.99
N GLU A 247 -12.36 -16.48 -14.76
CA GLU A 247 -13.80 -16.69 -14.75
C GLU A 247 -14.28 -17.09 -13.34
N GLY A 248 -15.39 -16.48 -12.89
CA GLY A 248 -15.98 -16.75 -11.56
C GLY A 248 -15.32 -15.99 -10.39
N CYS A 249 -14.26 -15.21 -10.66
CA CYS A 249 -13.57 -14.41 -9.65
C CYS A 249 -14.41 -13.20 -9.22
N ALA A 250 -14.91 -13.22 -7.99
CA ALA A 250 -15.90 -12.28 -7.45
C ALA A 250 -15.27 -11.09 -6.70
N GLY A 251 -13.94 -11.01 -6.65
CA GLY A 251 -13.21 -9.97 -5.92
C GLY A 251 -11.93 -10.52 -5.31
N ALA A 252 -11.02 -9.61 -4.94
CA ALA A 252 -9.71 -9.97 -4.44
C ALA A 252 -9.23 -9.01 -3.35
N ALA A 253 -8.44 -9.54 -2.42
CA ALA A 253 -7.64 -8.75 -1.49
C ALA A 253 -6.17 -9.00 -1.76
N VAL A 254 -5.38 -7.93 -1.81
CA VAL A 254 -3.94 -8.00 -2.01
C VAL A 254 -3.25 -7.32 -0.84
N SER A 255 -2.19 -7.90 -0.31
CA SER A 255 -1.34 -7.24 0.68
C SER A 255 0.14 -7.30 0.32
N VAL A 256 0.86 -6.25 0.69
CA VAL A 256 2.31 -6.17 0.54
C VAL A 256 2.93 -6.25 1.93
N GLU A 257 3.77 -7.25 2.15
CA GLU A 257 4.47 -7.52 3.40
C GLU A 257 5.98 -7.36 3.20
N VAL A 258 6.66 -6.66 4.11
CA VAL A 258 8.12 -6.59 4.11
C VAL A 258 8.67 -7.81 4.85
N LEU A 259 9.37 -8.70 4.14
CA LEU A 259 9.98 -9.88 4.75
C LEU A 259 11.39 -9.58 5.26
N THR A 260 12.18 -8.91 4.44
CA THR A 260 13.56 -8.51 4.72
C THR A 260 13.82 -7.10 4.18
N LEU A 261 15.04 -6.58 4.34
CA LEU A 261 15.45 -5.30 3.72
C LEU A 261 15.48 -5.35 2.18
N GLU A 262 15.57 -6.55 1.60
CA GLU A 262 15.73 -6.74 0.15
C GLU A 262 14.54 -7.47 -0.48
N THR A 263 13.62 -8.04 0.32
CA THR A 263 12.54 -8.89 -0.18
C THR A 263 11.18 -8.48 0.37
N LEU A 264 10.20 -8.36 -0.53
CA LEU A 264 8.79 -8.20 -0.22
C LEU A 264 8.00 -9.45 -0.60
N ALA A 265 6.90 -9.70 0.12
CA ALA A 265 5.87 -10.63 -0.31
C ALA A 265 4.62 -9.86 -0.77
N VAL A 266 4.14 -10.16 -1.96
CA VAL A 266 2.80 -9.76 -2.43
C VAL A 266 1.88 -10.97 -2.26
N ASN A 267 0.89 -10.84 -1.38
CA ASN A 267 -0.07 -11.89 -1.07
C ASN A 267 -1.42 -11.54 -1.70
N ILE A 268 -1.98 -12.41 -2.51
CA ILE A 268 -3.26 -12.21 -3.18
C ILE A 268 -4.22 -13.29 -2.74
N VAL A 269 -5.39 -12.89 -2.26
CA VAL A 269 -6.53 -13.76 -1.98
C VAL A 269 -7.62 -13.38 -2.97
N ALA A 270 -8.08 -14.32 -3.79
CA ALA A 270 -9.20 -14.11 -4.71
C ALA A 270 -10.36 -15.04 -4.34
N GLY A 271 -11.58 -14.50 -4.32
CA GLY A 271 -12.78 -15.22 -3.91
C GLY A 271 -13.58 -15.72 -5.11
N PHE A 272 -14.02 -16.98 -5.04
CA PHE A 272 -14.87 -17.60 -6.06
C PHE A 272 -16.24 -17.95 -5.49
N GLY A 273 -17.26 -17.84 -6.33
CA GLY A 273 -18.64 -18.17 -5.97
C GLY A 273 -18.94 -19.66 -6.03
N ILE A 274 -18.21 -20.41 -6.87
CA ILE A 274 -18.50 -21.81 -7.16
C ILE A 274 -17.37 -22.71 -6.65
N GLU A 275 -17.77 -23.84 -6.05
CA GLU A 275 -16.84 -24.85 -5.56
C GLU A 275 -15.98 -25.42 -6.71
N GLY A 276 -14.66 -25.45 -6.52
CA GLY A 276 -13.70 -25.97 -7.49
C GLY A 276 -13.13 -24.95 -8.49
N GLU A 277 -13.71 -23.75 -8.61
CA GLU A 277 -13.16 -22.68 -9.46
C GLU A 277 -11.80 -22.21 -8.95
N ALA A 278 -11.65 -22.02 -7.63
CA ALA A 278 -10.38 -21.64 -7.02
C ALA A 278 -9.25 -22.66 -7.32
N SER A 279 -9.57 -23.96 -7.29
CA SER A 279 -8.61 -25.03 -7.63
C SER A 279 -8.21 -25.01 -9.10
N THR A 280 -9.17 -24.72 -9.99
CA THR A 280 -8.91 -24.58 -11.42
C THR A 280 -8.03 -23.37 -11.69
N ALA A 281 -8.33 -22.25 -11.03
CA ALA A 281 -7.55 -21.02 -11.11
C ALA A 281 -6.12 -21.21 -10.59
N ALA A 282 -5.94 -21.91 -9.46
CA ALA A 282 -4.61 -22.22 -8.92
C ALA A 282 -3.77 -23.03 -9.93
N ALA A 283 -4.34 -24.07 -10.52
CA ALA A 283 -3.66 -24.89 -11.52
C ALA A 283 -3.32 -24.09 -12.80
N LEU A 284 -4.16 -23.13 -13.19
CA LEU A 284 -3.89 -22.24 -14.32
C LEU A 284 -2.71 -21.30 -14.02
N ILE A 285 -2.68 -20.71 -12.82
CA ILE A 285 -1.61 -19.82 -12.38
C ILE A 285 -0.27 -20.57 -12.28
N GLU A 286 -0.26 -21.79 -11.73
CA GLU A 286 0.96 -22.61 -11.68
C GLU A 286 1.53 -22.91 -13.08
N GLN A 287 0.67 -23.02 -14.10
CA GLN A 287 1.08 -23.28 -15.47
C GLN A 287 1.50 -22.02 -16.22
N ALA A 288 0.75 -20.93 -16.06
CA ALA A 288 0.93 -19.68 -16.81
C ALA A 288 1.94 -18.73 -16.17
N GLY A 289 2.14 -18.82 -14.86
CA GLY A 289 2.75 -17.78 -14.06
C GLY A 289 1.83 -16.56 -13.90
N ILE A 290 2.35 -15.54 -13.22
CA ILE A 290 1.72 -14.25 -12.94
C ILE A 290 2.79 -13.18 -13.17
N THR A 291 2.37 -12.05 -13.73
CA THR A 291 3.16 -10.81 -13.71
C THR A 291 2.43 -9.73 -12.92
N LEU A 292 3.21 -8.87 -12.26
CA LEU A 292 2.72 -7.65 -11.63
C LEU A 292 3.18 -6.47 -12.50
N GLY A 293 2.27 -5.91 -13.30
CA GLY A 293 2.61 -5.01 -14.39
C GLY A 293 3.58 -5.70 -15.36
N SER A 294 4.76 -5.12 -15.55
CA SER A 294 5.82 -5.69 -16.41
C SER A 294 6.84 -6.57 -15.67
N MET A 295 6.63 -6.83 -14.37
CA MET A 295 7.57 -7.55 -13.52
C MET A 295 7.25 -9.04 -13.43
N THR A 296 8.28 -9.86 -13.40
CA THR A 296 8.19 -11.29 -13.08
C THR A 296 8.69 -11.51 -11.65
N PRO A 297 7.87 -12.12 -10.77
CA PRO A 297 8.28 -12.46 -9.41
C PRO A 297 9.49 -13.39 -9.37
N GLN A 298 10.30 -13.30 -8.32
CA GLN A 298 11.43 -14.21 -8.07
C GLN A 298 10.93 -15.63 -7.79
N GLU A 299 9.93 -15.72 -6.92
CA GLU A 299 9.25 -16.96 -6.55
C GLU A 299 7.75 -16.74 -6.49
N MET A 300 7.01 -17.81 -6.70
CA MET A 300 5.55 -17.81 -6.64
C MET A 300 5.02 -19.15 -6.16
N ALA A 301 3.95 -19.09 -5.39
CA ALA A 301 3.13 -20.24 -5.04
C ALA A 301 1.65 -19.87 -5.18
N ALA A 302 0.85 -20.77 -5.73
CA ALA A 302 -0.59 -20.62 -5.83
C ALA A 302 -1.28 -21.86 -5.23
N ASN A 303 -2.27 -21.66 -4.37
CA ASN A 303 -3.00 -22.73 -3.71
C ASN A 303 -4.48 -22.40 -3.65
N ALA A 304 -5.32 -23.42 -3.62
CA ALA A 304 -6.74 -23.27 -3.32
C ALA A 304 -7.02 -23.64 -1.85
N ASP A 305 -7.81 -22.79 -1.19
CA ASP A 305 -8.30 -22.97 0.18
C ASP A 305 -9.83 -22.82 0.16
N GLY A 306 -10.51 -23.94 -0.12
CA GLY A 306 -11.96 -23.95 -0.34
C GLY A 306 -12.35 -23.07 -1.54
N PRO A 307 -13.19 -22.03 -1.36
CA PRO A 307 -13.58 -21.10 -2.42
C PRO A 307 -12.54 -19.98 -2.66
N LEU A 308 -11.41 -19.98 -1.95
CA LEU A 308 -10.38 -18.95 -2.07
C LEU A 308 -9.20 -19.46 -2.88
N LEU A 309 -8.78 -18.69 -3.86
CA LEU A 309 -7.45 -18.78 -4.44
C LEU A 309 -6.50 -17.96 -3.58
N THR A 310 -5.33 -18.51 -3.30
CA THR A 310 -4.26 -17.86 -2.55
C THR A 310 -3.00 -17.87 -3.39
N VAL A 311 -2.40 -16.70 -3.59
CA VAL A 311 -1.16 -16.56 -4.35
C VAL A 311 -0.17 -15.76 -3.51
N ARG A 312 1.06 -16.25 -3.41
CA ARG A 312 2.15 -15.52 -2.78
C ARG A 312 3.30 -15.35 -3.75
N LEU A 313 3.73 -14.11 -3.92
CA LEU A 313 4.81 -13.71 -4.82
C LEU A 313 5.94 -13.10 -3.99
N LEU A 314 7.19 -13.51 -4.26
CA LEU A 314 8.37 -12.85 -3.70
C LEU A 314 8.98 -11.92 -4.75
N ILE A 315 9.24 -10.67 -4.36
CA ILE A 315 9.83 -9.64 -5.22
C ILE A 315 10.94 -8.90 -4.48
N ASP A 316 11.81 -8.22 -5.21
CA ASP A 316 12.80 -7.33 -4.62
C ASP A 316 12.14 -6.07 -4.03
N THR A 317 12.74 -5.49 -2.99
CA THR A 317 12.30 -4.18 -2.47
C THR A 317 12.50 -3.05 -3.48
N ALA A 318 13.49 -3.17 -4.38
CA ALA A 318 13.69 -2.24 -5.49
C ALA A 318 12.47 -2.17 -6.46
N ASP A 319 11.68 -3.23 -6.46
CA ASP A 319 10.51 -3.43 -7.30
C ASP A 319 9.19 -3.00 -6.60
N ALA A 320 9.27 -2.54 -5.35
CA ALA A 320 8.11 -2.15 -4.54
C ALA A 320 7.20 -1.12 -5.22
N ALA A 321 7.80 -0.12 -5.87
CA ALA A 321 7.06 0.94 -6.57
C ALA A 321 6.16 0.38 -7.67
N GLN A 322 6.71 -0.51 -8.50
CA GLN A 322 5.94 -1.11 -9.58
C GLN A 322 4.84 -2.04 -9.04
N ALA A 323 5.15 -2.84 -8.01
CA ALA A 323 4.15 -3.71 -7.40
C ALA A 323 3.00 -2.91 -6.78
N ILE A 324 3.30 -1.83 -6.05
CA ILE A 324 2.28 -0.97 -5.44
C ILE A 324 1.49 -0.20 -6.49
N GLU A 325 2.12 0.31 -7.55
CA GLU A 325 1.41 0.97 -8.65
C GLU A 325 0.38 0.04 -9.31
N ALA A 326 0.74 -1.24 -9.51
CA ALA A 326 -0.21 -2.25 -10.02
C ALA A 326 -1.40 -2.51 -9.08
N LEU A 327 -1.27 -2.24 -7.77
CA LEU A 327 -2.36 -2.38 -6.79
C LEU A 327 -3.17 -1.11 -6.60
N ILE A 328 -2.63 0.04 -7.00
CA ILE A 328 -3.35 1.30 -6.99
C ILE A 328 -4.19 1.44 -8.27
N GLY A 329 -3.73 0.78 -9.36
CA GLY A 329 -4.28 0.91 -10.70
C GLY A 329 -3.90 2.24 -11.34
N SER A 330 -3.89 2.30 -12.68
CA SER A 330 -3.90 3.59 -13.38
C SER A 330 -5.27 4.22 -13.20
N ARG A 331 -5.36 5.22 -12.32
CA ARG A 331 -6.46 6.18 -12.32
C ARG A 331 -6.35 7.13 -13.52
#